data_AF-A0A8C0GDX9-F1
#
_entry.id   AF-A0A8C0GDX9-F1
#
_cell.length_a   1.000
_cell.length_b   1.000
_cell.length_c   1.000
_cell.angle_alpha   90.00
_cell.angle_beta   90.00
_cell.angle_gamma   90.00
#
_symmetry.space_group_name_H-M   'P 1'
#
loop_
_entity.id
_entity.type
_entity.pdbx_description
1 polymer ?
#
loop_
_entity_poly.entity_id
_entity_poly.type
_entity_poly.pdbx_seq_one_letter_code
_entity_poly.pdbx_strand_id
1 'polypeptide(L)'
;GSDVHHGNGTQQAFYADPSILYVSLHRYDEGNFFPGSGAPNEVGRGLGKGYNVNIAWTGGLDPPMGDVEYLTAFRTVIMPIAKEFNPDIVLVSAGFDAVEGHDAPLGGYKVTAKCFGHLMKQLLKLAAGRVVLALEGGHDLTAICDASEACVNALLGNELEPLPEDMLHQTPNMNAMASLQKATEIQSKYWKSVKPYPALVSYALAESQKQEREETETVSAMASLSVDVEQSFSQEDTAVTQRHRSSE
;
A
#
# COMPACT_ATOMS: atom_id res chain seq x y z
N GLY A 1 -3.58 8.35 -4.61
CA GLY A 1 -4.04 9.52 -3.85
C GLY A 1 -4.45 9.05 -2.47
N SER A 2 -4.03 9.78 -1.44
CA SER A 2 -4.51 9.60 -0.07
C SER A 2 -5.56 10.63 0.34
N ASP A 3 -5.88 11.56 -0.56
CA ASP A 3 -7.00 12.49 -0.42
C ASP A 3 -8.31 11.71 -0.26
N VAL A 4 -9.20 12.18 0.62
CA VAL A 4 -10.48 11.52 0.84
C VAL A 4 -11.38 11.56 -0.39
N HIS A 5 -11.09 12.46 -1.34
CA HIS A 5 -11.78 12.59 -2.62
C HIS A 5 -11.04 11.85 -3.74
N HIS A 6 -11.82 11.33 -4.68
CA HIS A 6 -11.25 10.68 -5.87
C HIS A 6 -10.49 11.69 -6.75
N GLY A 7 -9.24 11.38 -7.10
CA GLY A 7 -8.41 12.17 -8.01
C GLY A 7 -8.78 11.97 -9.49
N ASN A 8 -9.99 12.39 -9.85
CA ASN A 8 -10.59 12.22 -11.18
C ASN A 8 -9.72 12.75 -12.33
N GLY A 9 -9.00 13.86 -12.14
CA GLY A 9 -8.08 14.41 -13.13
C GLY A 9 -6.91 13.46 -13.44
N THR A 10 -6.27 12.92 -12.40
CA THR A 10 -5.16 11.97 -12.52
C THR A 10 -5.63 10.66 -13.14
N GLN A 11 -6.79 10.14 -12.72
CA GLN A 11 -7.40 8.97 -13.35
C GLN A 11 -7.59 9.19 -14.85
N GLN A 12 -8.17 10.33 -15.25
CA GLN A 12 -8.42 10.62 -16.66
C GLN A 12 -7.12 10.73 -17.48
N ALA A 13 -6.08 11.34 -16.92
CA ALA A 13 -4.81 11.55 -17.60
C ALA A 13 -4.13 10.23 -18.01
N PHE A 14 -4.24 9.19 -17.19
CA PHE A 14 -3.52 7.93 -17.37
C PHE A 14 -4.42 6.72 -17.67
N TYR A 15 -5.73 6.92 -17.86
CA TYR A 15 -6.72 5.84 -17.93
C TYR A 15 -6.45 4.74 -18.99
N ALA A 16 -5.66 5.05 -20.01
CA ALA A 16 -5.31 4.11 -21.09
C ALA A 16 -3.84 3.67 -21.08
N ASP A 17 -3.04 4.17 -20.14
CA ASP A 17 -1.59 4.05 -20.13
C ASP A 17 -1.14 2.98 -19.12
N PRO A 18 -0.62 1.81 -19.56
CA PRO A 18 -0.14 0.77 -18.66
C PRO A 18 1.22 1.09 -18.02
N SER A 19 1.91 2.16 -18.45
CA SER A 19 3.18 2.57 -17.83
C SER A 19 2.98 3.32 -16.51
N ILE A 20 1.74 3.70 -16.19
CA ILE A 20 1.37 4.42 -14.96
C ILE A 20 0.28 3.64 -14.23
N LEU A 21 0.60 3.15 -13.04
CA LEU A 21 -0.39 2.62 -12.10
C LEU A 21 -0.99 3.77 -11.29
N TYR A 22 -2.27 4.07 -11.50
CA TYR A 22 -3.03 4.96 -10.64
C TYR A 22 -3.76 4.19 -9.55
N VAL A 23 -3.58 4.59 -8.29
CA VAL A 23 -4.29 4.03 -7.13
C VAL A 23 -4.91 5.15 -6.32
N SER A 24 -6.20 5.05 -6.01
CA SER A 24 -6.94 5.99 -5.17
C SER A 24 -7.59 5.26 -3.99
N LEU A 25 -7.43 5.79 -2.77
CA LEU A 25 -8.33 5.48 -1.65
C LEU A 25 -9.20 6.71 -1.45
N HIS A 26 -10.52 6.56 -1.52
CA HIS A 26 -11.41 7.70 -1.41
C HIS A 26 -12.77 7.29 -0.87
N ARG A 27 -13.44 8.22 -0.23
CA ARG A 27 -14.86 8.10 0.10
C ARG A 27 -15.66 8.19 -1.20
N TYR A 28 -16.48 7.18 -1.44
CA TYR A 28 -17.26 7.08 -2.66
C TYR A 28 -18.76 7.08 -2.37
N ASP A 29 -19.19 6.29 -1.38
CA ASP A 29 -20.60 6.17 -0.97
C ASP A 29 -21.55 5.99 -2.16
N GLU A 30 -21.23 5.04 -3.04
CA GLU A 30 -21.97 4.77 -4.29
C GLU A 30 -22.14 6.01 -5.19
N GLY A 31 -21.13 6.87 -5.24
CA GLY A 31 -21.11 8.09 -6.05
C GLY A 31 -21.79 9.30 -5.40
N ASN A 32 -22.20 9.19 -4.13
CA ASN A 32 -22.87 10.27 -3.40
C ASN A 32 -21.91 11.22 -2.65
N PHE A 33 -20.60 10.98 -2.71
CA PHE A 33 -19.58 11.87 -2.16
C PHE A 33 -18.79 12.55 -3.29
N PHE A 34 -18.42 13.82 -3.11
CA PHE A 34 -17.69 14.57 -4.13
C PHE A 34 -16.38 13.85 -4.53
N PRO A 35 -16.00 13.81 -5.81
CA PRO A 35 -16.68 14.35 -7.00
C PRO A 35 -17.70 13.39 -7.66
N GLY A 36 -18.03 12.25 -7.02
CA GLY A 36 -18.98 11.24 -7.51
C GLY A 36 -18.42 10.25 -8.53
N SER A 37 -17.14 10.36 -8.87
CA SER A 37 -16.43 9.43 -9.76
C SER A 37 -15.53 8.48 -8.97
N GLY A 38 -14.90 7.52 -9.65
CA GLY A 38 -13.94 6.61 -9.02
C GLY A 38 -14.60 5.33 -8.52
N ALA A 39 -15.60 4.82 -9.24
CA ALA A 39 -16.22 3.55 -8.92
C ALA A 39 -15.19 2.40 -9.00
N PRO A 40 -15.35 1.32 -8.22
CA PRO A 40 -14.36 0.24 -8.17
C PRO A 40 -14.26 -0.55 -9.50
N ASN A 41 -15.26 -0.47 -10.37
CA ASN A 41 -15.27 -1.08 -11.70
C ASN A 41 -14.58 -0.22 -12.78
N GLU A 42 -14.15 0.99 -12.45
CA GLU A 42 -13.37 1.86 -13.34
C GLU A 42 -11.90 1.41 -13.35
N VAL A 43 -11.58 0.39 -14.15
CA VAL A 43 -10.27 -0.29 -14.14
C VAL A 43 -9.31 0.14 -15.25
N GLY A 44 -9.61 1.24 -15.95
CA GLY A 44 -8.85 1.69 -17.12
C GLY A 44 -9.43 1.17 -18.44
N ARG A 45 -8.81 1.56 -19.56
CA ARG A 45 -9.25 1.21 -20.91
C ARG A 45 -8.10 0.79 -21.81
N GLY A 46 -8.40 0.05 -22.87
CA GLY A 46 -7.37 -0.39 -23.82
C GLY A 46 -6.26 -1.16 -23.11
N LEU A 47 -5.01 -0.74 -23.33
CA LEU A 47 -3.84 -1.33 -22.69
C LEU A 47 -3.74 -1.01 -21.19
N GLY A 48 -4.29 0.12 -20.74
CA GLY A 48 -4.31 0.51 -19.32
C GLY A 48 -5.31 -0.24 -18.45
N LYS A 49 -6.02 -1.25 -18.97
CA LYS A 49 -6.92 -2.09 -18.15
C LYS A 49 -6.13 -2.81 -17.05
N GLY A 50 -6.56 -2.65 -15.81
CA GLY A 50 -5.90 -3.16 -14.60
C GLY A 50 -4.99 -2.11 -13.93
N TYR A 51 -4.56 -1.07 -14.63
CA TYR A 51 -3.63 -0.05 -14.13
C TYR A 51 -4.34 1.17 -13.50
N ASN A 52 -5.66 1.08 -13.34
CA ASN A 52 -6.45 2.02 -12.54
C ASN A 52 -7.13 1.26 -11.40
N VAL A 53 -6.79 1.60 -10.17
CA VAL A 53 -7.24 0.90 -8.96
C VAL A 53 -7.96 1.88 -8.03
N ASN A 54 -9.27 1.74 -7.96
CA ASN A 54 -10.11 2.51 -7.04
C ASN A 54 -10.50 1.67 -5.82
N ILE A 55 -9.96 2.04 -4.66
CA ILE A 55 -10.41 1.57 -3.34
C ILE A 55 -11.47 2.57 -2.88
N ALA A 56 -12.67 2.35 -3.40
CA ALA A 56 -13.84 3.19 -3.22
C ALA A 56 -14.59 2.78 -1.94
N TRP A 57 -14.39 3.52 -0.86
CA TRP A 57 -15.08 3.27 0.39
C TRP A 57 -16.57 3.60 0.26
N THR A 58 -17.42 2.58 0.46
CA THR A 58 -18.88 2.72 0.52
C THR A 58 -19.37 2.29 1.90
N GLY A 59 -20.40 2.98 2.40
CA GLY A 59 -21.11 2.63 3.64
C GLY A 59 -21.35 3.82 4.55
N GLY A 60 -20.97 5.03 4.11
CA GLY A 60 -21.11 6.25 4.86
C GLY A 60 -20.13 6.34 6.03
N LEU A 61 -20.62 6.90 7.12
CA LEU A 61 -19.86 7.19 8.34
C LEU A 61 -20.37 6.35 9.52
N ASP A 62 -20.82 5.12 9.27
CA ASP A 62 -21.36 4.21 10.29
C ASP A 62 -20.65 2.84 10.29
N PRO A 63 -19.49 2.71 10.97
CA PRO A 63 -18.68 3.81 11.50
C PRO A 63 -17.83 4.48 10.39
N PRO A 64 -17.21 5.65 10.66
CA PRO A 64 -16.22 6.23 9.76
C PRO A 64 -15.01 5.32 9.56
N MET A 65 -14.35 5.42 8.40
CA MET A 65 -13.07 4.74 8.17
C MET A 65 -11.97 5.38 9.02
N GLY A 66 -11.06 4.57 9.55
CA GLY A 66 -9.90 5.02 10.32
C GLY A 66 -8.63 4.24 9.96
N ASP A 67 -7.71 4.18 10.91
CA ASP A 67 -6.37 3.61 10.71
C ASP A 67 -6.40 2.14 10.29
N VAL A 68 -7.22 1.34 10.94
CA VAL A 68 -7.33 -0.12 10.68
C VAL A 68 -7.75 -0.38 9.23
N GLU A 69 -8.72 0.39 8.72
CA GLU A 69 -9.21 0.28 7.35
C GLU A 69 -8.14 0.67 6.33
N TYR A 70 -7.46 1.80 6.53
CA TYR A 70 -6.41 2.29 5.63
C TYR A 70 -5.20 1.36 5.62
N LEU A 71 -4.73 0.91 6.80
CA LEU A 71 -3.64 -0.05 6.91
C LEU A 71 -4.00 -1.38 6.25
N THR A 72 -5.25 -1.83 6.39
CA THR A 72 -5.71 -3.07 5.74
C THR A 72 -5.77 -2.90 4.22
N ALA A 73 -6.28 -1.78 3.71
CA ALA A 73 -6.27 -1.49 2.27
C ALA A 73 -4.86 -1.50 1.69
N PHE A 74 -3.89 -0.92 2.40
CA PHE A 74 -2.48 -0.96 2.02
C PHE A 74 -1.96 -2.39 1.97
N ARG A 75 -2.22 -3.17 3.00
CA ARG A 75 -1.75 -4.56 3.13
C ARG A 75 -2.34 -5.47 2.05
N THR A 76 -3.64 -5.38 1.77
CA THR A 76 -4.35 -6.40 0.97
C THR A 76 -4.56 -6.02 -0.48
N VAL A 77 -4.43 -4.75 -0.83
CA VAL A 77 -4.63 -4.27 -2.20
C VAL A 77 -3.41 -3.49 -2.69
N ILE A 78 -3.05 -2.39 -2.03
CA ILE A 78 -2.10 -1.42 -2.59
C ILE A 78 -0.67 -1.98 -2.66
N MET A 79 -0.13 -2.45 -1.55
CA MET A 79 1.24 -2.95 -1.49
C MET A 79 1.44 -4.22 -2.34
N PRO A 80 0.51 -5.20 -2.37
CA PRO A 80 0.60 -6.32 -3.30
C PRO A 80 0.67 -5.86 -4.76
N ILE A 81 -0.27 -5.03 -5.21
CA ILE A 81 -0.31 -4.51 -6.59
C ILE A 81 0.94 -3.70 -6.89
N ALA A 82 1.33 -2.77 -6.02
CA ALA A 82 2.46 -1.89 -6.23
C ALA A 82 3.79 -2.65 -6.27
N LYS A 83 3.95 -3.71 -5.47
CA LYS A 83 5.11 -4.60 -5.54
C LYS A 83 5.14 -5.38 -6.85
N GLU A 84 4.00 -5.90 -7.31
CA GLU A 84 3.90 -6.62 -8.60
C GLU A 84 4.14 -5.68 -9.79
N PHE A 85 3.65 -4.44 -9.72
CA PHE A 85 3.90 -3.40 -10.72
C PHE A 85 5.37 -2.96 -10.77
N ASN A 86 6.07 -3.01 -9.62
CA ASN A 86 7.48 -2.68 -9.48
C ASN A 86 7.84 -1.29 -10.06
N PRO A 87 7.34 -0.20 -9.45
CA PRO A 87 7.50 1.15 -9.99
C PRO A 87 8.95 1.65 -9.91
N ASP A 88 9.35 2.45 -10.90
CA ASP A 88 10.62 3.18 -10.87
C ASP A 88 10.58 4.43 -9.97
N ILE A 89 9.40 4.99 -9.74
CA ILE A 89 9.16 6.16 -8.88
C ILE A 89 7.72 6.09 -8.32
N VAL A 90 7.52 6.58 -7.10
CA VAL A 90 6.19 6.73 -6.50
C VAL A 90 5.87 8.21 -6.34
N LEU A 91 4.74 8.64 -6.89
CA LEU A 91 4.19 9.99 -6.71
C LEU A 91 2.93 9.91 -5.86
N VAL A 92 2.86 10.70 -4.80
CA VAL A 92 1.74 10.71 -3.87
C VAL A 92 1.05 12.06 -3.93
N SER A 93 -0.14 12.09 -4.55
CA SER A 93 -1.14 13.15 -4.32
C SER A 93 -1.63 13.01 -2.87
N ALA A 94 -1.06 13.83 -1.99
CA ALA A 94 -1.17 13.74 -0.54
C ALA A 94 -2.20 14.75 -0.03
N GLY A 95 -3.47 14.36 -0.04
CA GLY A 95 -4.52 15.04 0.71
C GLY A 95 -4.62 14.46 2.13
N PHE A 96 -4.93 15.32 3.11
CA PHE A 96 -5.03 14.96 4.53
C PHE A 96 -6.44 15.12 5.11
N ASP A 97 -7.44 15.22 4.23
CA ASP A 97 -8.87 15.39 4.51
C ASP A 97 -9.50 14.15 5.17
N ALA A 98 -8.83 13.00 5.08
CA ALA A 98 -9.22 11.77 5.77
C ALA A 98 -8.79 11.77 7.26
N VAL A 99 -7.91 12.69 7.64
CA VAL A 99 -7.44 12.81 9.03
C VAL A 99 -8.59 13.29 9.92
N GLU A 100 -8.64 12.76 11.14
CA GLU A 100 -9.58 13.24 12.16
C GLU A 100 -9.52 14.77 12.33
N GLY A 101 -10.68 15.41 12.37
CA GLY A 101 -10.82 16.87 12.47
C GLY A 101 -11.62 17.47 11.30
N HIS A 102 -11.79 16.71 10.21
CA HIS A 102 -12.60 17.14 9.07
C HIS A 102 -14.06 16.70 9.21
N ASP A 103 -14.99 17.65 9.12
CA ASP A 103 -16.42 17.39 9.19
C ASP A 103 -16.93 16.51 8.04
N ALA A 104 -18.06 15.84 8.27
CA ALA A 104 -18.68 14.90 7.33
C ALA A 104 -18.88 15.39 5.88
N PRO A 105 -19.16 16.68 5.59
CA PRO A 105 -19.27 17.16 4.22
C PRO A 105 -17.93 17.27 3.47
N LEU A 106 -16.81 17.43 4.18
CA LEU A 106 -15.47 17.59 3.60
C LEU A 106 -14.65 16.29 3.65
N GLY A 107 -14.92 15.43 4.62
CA GLY A 107 -14.27 14.13 4.75
C GLY A 107 -15.10 13.22 5.65
N GLY A 108 -14.98 13.41 6.97
CA GLY A 108 -15.73 12.66 7.99
C GLY A 108 -15.04 11.40 8.50
N TYR A 109 -13.83 11.10 8.03
CA TYR A 109 -13.03 9.96 8.50
C TYR A 109 -12.20 10.29 9.75
N LYS A 110 -11.61 9.23 10.30
CA LYS A 110 -10.93 9.22 11.59
C LYS A 110 -9.53 8.60 11.48
N VAL A 111 -8.86 8.84 10.35
CA VAL A 111 -7.46 8.42 10.19
C VAL A 111 -6.58 9.34 11.04
N THR A 112 -5.57 8.80 11.71
CA THR A 112 -4.64 9.60 12.50
C THR A 112 -3.50 10.10 11.63
N ALA A 113 -2.95 11.27 11.96
CA ALA A 113 -1.71 11.77 11.34
C ALA A 113 -0.56 10.74 11.46
N LYS A 114 -0.49 10.04 12.59
CA LYS A 114 0.46 8.95 12.83
C LYS A 114 0.34 7.85 11.78
N CYS A 115 -0.88 7.44 11.44
CA CYS A 115 -1.12 6.44 10.41
C CYS A 115 -0.54 6.85 9.06
N PHE A 116 -0.69 8.10 8.63
CA PHE A 116 -0.09 8.60 7.39
C PHE A 116 1.43 8.44 7.35
N GLY A 117 2.13 8.66 8.46
CA GLY A 117 3.56 8.35 8.58
C GLY A 117 3.87 6.87 8.33
N HIS A 118 3.07 5.95 8.90
CA HIS A 118 3.22 4.50 8.68
C HIS A 118 2.88 4.08 7.24
N LEU A 119 1.86 4.67 6.62
CA LEU A 119 1.55 4.46 5.20
C LEU A 119 2.71 4.93 4.32
N MET A 120 3.30 6.08 4.63
CA MET A 120 4.46 6.60 3.92
C MET A 120 5.67 5.66 4.05
N LYS A 121 5.91 5.14 5.25
CA LYS A 121 6.97 4.14 5.50
C LYS A 121 6.78 2.86 4.68
N GLN A 122 5.53 2.47 4.39
CA GLN A 122 5.27 1.35 3.48
C GLN A 122 5.62 1.70 2.03
N LEU A 123 5.25 2.89 1.54
CA LEU A 123 5.56 3.33 0.19
C LEU A 123 7.07 3.48 -0.06
N LEU A 124 7.83 3.88 0.95
CA LEU A 124 9.31 3.96 0.88
C LEU A 124 10.00 2.61 0.65
N LYS A 125 9.29 1.48 0.85
CA LYS A 125 9.80 0.14 0.48
C LYS A 125 9.77 -0.11 -1.03
N LEU A 126 9.08 0.74 -1.80
CA LEU A 126 8.96 0.66 -3.26
C LEU A 126 10.00 1.56 -3.93
N ALA A 127 10.27 1.35 -5.23
CA ALA A 127 11.08 2.24 -6.06
C ALA A 127 12.46 2.62 -5.45
N ALA A 128 13.04 1.74 -4.62
CA ALA A 128 14.23 2.03 -3.82
C ALA A 128 14.15 3.36 -3.04
N GLY A 129 12.98 3.68 -2.49
CA GLY A 129 12.72 4.90 -1.72
C GLY A 129 12.53 6.16 -2.55
N ARG A 130 12.45 6.08 -3.88
CA ARG A 130 12.15 7.23 -4.75
C ARG A 130 10.67 7.58 -4.67
N VAL A 131 10.32 8.33 -3.63
CA VAL A 131 8.96 8.78 -3.34
C VAL A 131 8.92 10.30 -3.28
N VAL A 132 7.94 10.91 -3.95
CA VAL A 132 7.64 12.34 -3.87
C VAL A 132 6.20 12.53 -3.44
N LEU A 133 5.98 13.39 -2.45
CA LEU A 133 4.65 13.79 -1.99
C LEU A 133 4.38 15.22 -2.47
N ALA A 134 3.18 15.45 -2.99
CA ALA A 134 2.67 16.78 -3.28
C ALA A 134 1.36 16.96 -2.51
N LEU A 135 1.28 18.03 -1.70
CA LEU A 135 0.09 18.35 -0.92
C LEU A 135 -1.10 18.65 -1.86
N GLU A 136 -2.25 18.08 -1.55
CA GLU A 136 -3.53 18.30 -2.26
C GLU A 136 -4.55 18.92 -1.29
N GLY A 137 -5.59 18.19 -0.89
CA GLY A 137 -6.56 18.62 0.12
C GLY A 137 -6.05 18.60 1.56
N GLY A 138 -6.95 18.96 2.47
CA GLY A 138 -6.70 19.13 3.90
C GLY A 138 -7.01 20.55 4.34
N HIS A 139 -7.95 20.69 5.28
CA HIS A 139 -8.55 21.97 5.65
C HIS A 139 -8.37 22.31 7.13
N ASP A 140 -8.38 21.31 8.01
CA ASP A 140 -8.06 21.54 9.42
C ASP A 140 -6.55 21.75 9.59
N LEU A 141 -6.16 22.90 10.11
CA LEU A 141 -4.76 23.30 10.21
C LEU A 141 -3.93 22.35 11.08
N THR A 142 -4.52 21.81 12.15
CA THR A 142 -3.81 20.90 13.05
C THR A 142 -3.59 19.57 12.36
N ALA A 143 -4.66 19.02 11.78
CA ALA A 143 -4.63 17.77 11.03
C ALA A 143 -3.60 17.79 9.89
N ILE A 144 -3.57 18.85 9.07
CA ILE A 144 -2.60 18.94 7.97
C ILE A 144 -1.17 19.12 8.48
N CYS A 145 -0.94 19.86 9.56
CA CYS A 145 0.39 20.05 10.13
C CYS A 145 0.93 18.73 10.67
N ASP A 146 0.13 18.06 11.51
CA ASP A 146 0.52 16.80 12.15
C ASP A 146 0.76 15.70 11.10
N ALA A 147 -0.09 15.60 10.08
CA ALA A 147 0.06 14.59 9.02
C ALA A 147 1.24 14.89 8.10
N SER A 148 1.51 16.18 7.82
CA SER A 148 2.71 16.60 7.08
C SER A 148 3.97 16.27 7.87
N GLU A 149 4.00 16.56 9.17
CA GLU A 149 5.11 16.23 10.06
C GLU A 149 5.35 14.71 10.09
N ALA A 150 4.30 13.90 10.27
CA ALA A 150 4.41 12.45 10.29
C ALA A 150 4.97 11.88 8.97
N CYS A 151 4.49 12.40 7.83
CA CYS A 151 5.01 12.01 6.51
C CYS A 151 6.48 12.40 6.32
N VAL A 152 6.86 13.62 6.67
CA VAL A 152 8.25 14.10 6.54
C VAL A 152 9.19 13.32 7.46
N ASN A 153 8.77 13.02 8.68
CA ASN A 153 9.54 12.16 9.59
C ASN A 153 9.78 10.77 8.97
N ALA A 154 8.78 10.18 8.32
CA ALA A 154 8.95 8.92 7.61
C ALA A 154 9.95 9.03 6.45
N LEU A 155 9.88 10.11 5.66
CA LEU A 155 10.80 10.38 4.54
C LEU A 155 12.26 10.56 4.99
N LEU A 156 12.46 11.18 6.15
CA LEU A 156 13.79 11.34 6.76
C LEU A 156 14.34 10.03 7.35
N GLY A 157 13.54 8.97 7.41
CA GLY A 157 13.92 7.71 8.03
C GLY A 157 13.93 7.77 9.56
N ASN A 158 13.27 8.76 10.16
CA ASN A 158 13.14 8.87 11.61
C ASN A 158 12.29 7.71 12.15
N GLU A 159 12.54 7.34 13.41
CA GLU A 159 11.69 6.40 14.10
C GLU A 159 10.31 7.02 14.30
N LEU A 160 9.27 6.32 13.82
CA LEU A 160 7.89 6.76 13.98
C LEU A 160 7.35 6.22 15.30
N GLU A 161 6.51 7.00 15.96
CA GLU A 161 5.77 6.51 17.11
C GLU A 161 5.02 5.22 16.75
N PRO A 162 5.09 4.18 17.60
CA PRO A 162 4.41 2.93 17.33
C PRO A 162 2.89 3.15 17.28
N LEU A 163 2.23 2.39 16.40
CA LEU A 163 0.78 2.27 16.42
C LEU A 163 0.35 1.58 17.73
N PRO A 164 -0.83 1.92 18.28
CA PRO A 164 -1.38 1.24 19.44
C PRO A 164 -1.41 -0.29 19.25
N GLU A 165 -1.00 -1.05 20.28
CA GLU A 165 -0.87 -2.51 20.18
C GLU A 165 -2.22 -3.21 19.94
N ASP A 166 -3.30 -2.66 20.49
CA ASP A 166 -4.67 -3.15 20.30
C ASP A 166 -5.12 -3.03 18.83
N MET A 167 -4.65 -2.01 18.10
CA MET A 167 -4.90 -1.84 16.67
C MET A 167 -4.41 -3.03 15.85
N LEU A 168 -3.36 -3.72 16.33
CA LEU A 168 -2.84 -4.91 15.66
C LEU A 168 -3.85 -6.08 15.68
N HIS A 169 -4.78 -6.07 16.62
CA HIS A 169 -5.81 -7.10 16.78
C HIS A 169 -7.19 -6.66 16.28
N GLN A 170 -7.35 -5.39 15.94
CA GLN A 170 -8.60 -4.88 15.40
C GLN A 170 -8.82 -5.34 13.96
N THR A 171 -10.09 -5.54 13.62
CA THR A 171 -10.54 -5.90 12.28
C THR A 171 -11.21 -4.69 11.65
N PRO A 172 -11.07 -4.45 10.33
CA PRO A 172 -11.79 -3.37 9.66
C PRO A 172 -13.30 -3.51 9.87
N ASN A 173 -14.00 -2.39 9.92
CA ASN A 173 -15.46 -2.41 9.99
C ASN A 173 -16.09 -3.10 8.77
N MET A 174 -17.37 -3.49 8.88
CA MET A 174 -18.05 -4.28 7.85
C MET A 174 -18.15 -3.57 6.49
N ASN A 175 -18.29 -2.24 6.48
CA ASN A 175 -18.36 -1.45 5.26
C ASN A 175 -17.00 -1.43 4.54
N ALA A 176 -15.92 -1.30 5.31
CA ALA A 176 -14.56 -1.40 4.78
C ALA A 176 -14.27 -2.80 4.23
N MET A 177 -14.63 -3.85 4.97
CA MET A 177 -14.50 -5.23 4.53
C MET A 177 -15.23 -5.47 3.20
N ALA A 178 -16.47 -4.99 3.07
CA ALA A 178 -17.23 -5.10 1.82
C ALA A 178 -16.58 -4.35 0.66
N SER A 179 -16.09 -3.12 0.92
CA SER A 179 -15.39 -2.31 -0.08
C SER A 179 -14.09 -2.99 -0.55
N LEU A 180 -13.29 -3.54 0.37
CA LEU A 180 -12.06 -4.27 0.06
C LEU A 180 -12.32 -5.61 -0.65
N GLN A 181 -13.36 -6.33 -0.25
CA GLN A 181 -13.78 -7.53 -0.96
C GLN A 181 -14.15 -7.19 -2.41
N LYS A 182 -14.85 -6.07 -2.63
CA LYS A 182 -15.19 -5.64 -3.99
C LYS A 182 -13.96 -5.27 -4.81
N ALA A 183 -13.05 -4.50 -4.22
CA ALA A 183 -11.80 -4.11 -4.85
C ALA A 183 -10.96 -5.36 -5.23
N THR A 184 -10.76 -6.29 -4.30
CA THR A 184 -9.97 -7.51 -4.55
C THR A 184 -10.63 -8.46 -5.56
N GLU A 185 -11.96 -8.61 -5.55
CA GLU A 185 -12.69 -9.37 -6.57
C GLU A 185 -12.45 -8.83 -7.98
N ILE A 186 -12.41 -7.51 -8.14
CA ILE A 186 -12.17 -6.86 -9.42
C ILE A 186 -10.70 -6.96 -9.80
N GLN A 187 -9.79 -6.62 -8.89
CA GLN A 187 -8.36 -6.50 -9.18
C GLN A 187 -7.65 -7.85 -9.32
N SER A 188 -8.14 -8.92 -8.69
CA SER A 188 -7.60 -10.29 -8.87
C SER A 188 -7.68 -10.81 -10.31
N LYS A 189 -8.47 -10.16 -11.17
CA LYS A 189 -8.53 -10.48 -12.62
C LYS A 189 -7.31 -9.95 -13.38
N TYR A 190 -6.60 -8.97 -12.82
CA TYR A 190 -5.49 -8.26 -13.45
C TYR A 190 -4.16 -8.48 -12.72
N TRP A 191 -4.20 -8.68 -11.40
CA TRP A 191 -3.02 -8.76 -10.53
C TRP A 191 -2.98 -10.10 -9.80
N LYS A 192 -1.89 -10.86 -9.96
CA LYS A 192 -1.74 -12.19 -9.33
C LYS A 192 -1.46 -12.11 -7.83
N SER A 193 -0.85 -11.01 -7.40
CA SER A 193 -0.56 -10.69 -6.01
C SER A 193 -1.82 -10.46 -5.18
N VAL A 194 -2.93 -10.09 -5.82
CA VAL A 194 -4.21 -9.86 -5.15
C VAL A 194 -5.03 -11.14 -5.16
N LYS A 195 -5.18 -11.72 -3.98
CA LYS A 195 -6.12 -12.82 -3.76
C LYS A 195 -7.49 -12.24 -3.43
N PRO A 196 -8.59 -12.82 -3.93
CA PRO A 196 -9.93 -12.46 -3.47
C PRO A 196 -9.95 -12.51 -1.94
N TYR A 197 -10.36 -11.41 -1.31
CA TYR A 197 -10.41 -11.33 0.15
C TYR A 197 -11.30 -12.47 0.65
N PRO A 198 -10.79 -13.41 1.49
CA PRO A 198 -11.56 -14.58 1.87
C PRO A 198 -12.85 -14.12 2.55
N ALA A 199 -13.98 -14.66 2.10
CA ALA A 199 -15.25 -14.43 2.74
C ALA A 199 -15.12 -14.88 4.20
N LEU A 200 -15.14 -13.92 5.13
CA LEU A 200 -15.14 -14.11 6.59
C LEU A 200 -13.85 -14.66 7.26
N VAL A 201 -12.65 -14.39 6.75
CA VAL A 201 -11.44 -14.51 7.60
C VAL A 201 -10.78 -13.15 7.78
N SER A 202 -11.10 -12.55 8.93
CA SER A 202 -10.54 -11.31 9.43
C SER A 202 -9.11 -11.53 9.90
N TYR A 203 -8.12 -11.31 9.05
CA TYR A 203 -6.73 -11.30 9.53
C TYR A 203 -6.47 -10.01 10.29
N ALA A 204 -6.34 -10.12 11.60
CA ALA A 204 -5.76 -9.07 12.44
C ALA A 204 -4.41 -8.61 11.85
N LEU A 205 -4.01 -7.35 12.05
CA LEU A 205 -2.71 -6.84 11.58
C LEU A 205 -1.54 -7.72 12.09
N ALA A 206 -1.63 -8.17 13.35
CA ALA A 206 -0.65 -9.02 14.02
C ALA A 206 -0.39 -10.34 13.30
N GLU A 207 -1.45 -11.02 12.86
CA GLU A 207 -1.33 -12.31 12.16
C GLU A 207 -0.61 -12.15 10.83
N SER A 208 -0.78 -11.01 10.15
CA SER A 208 -0.06 -10.73 8.90
C SER A 208 1.40 -10.31 9.11
N GLN A 209 1.71 -9.56 10.17
CA GLN A 209 3.10 -9.18 10.48
C GLN A 209 3.94 -10.42 10.83
N LYS A 210 3.32 -11.39 11.52
CA LYS A 210 3.96 -12.68 11.79
C LYS A 210 4.25 -13.43 10.48
N GLN A 211 3.30 -13.47 9.56
CA GLN A 211 3.50 -14.12 8.27
C GLN A 211 4.53 -13.40 7.38
N GLU A 212 4.53 -12.07 7.33
CA GLU A 212 5.59 -11.31 6.62
C GLU A 212 6.97 -11.60 7.23
N ARG A 213 7.08 -11.70 8.55
CA ARG A 213 8.34 -12.04 9.23
C ARG A 213 8.81 -13.45 8.86
N GLU A 214 7.90 -14.43 8.89
CA GLU A 214 8.18 -15.82 8.49
C GLU A 214 8.58 -15.92 7.01
N GLU A 215 7.93 -15.17 6.11
CA GLU A 215 8.29 -15.07 4.69
C GLU A 215 9.68 -14.42 4.49
N THR A 216 9.98 -13.36 5.25
CA THR A 216 11.29 -12.69 5.17
C THR A 216 12.41 -13.59 5.71
N GLU A 217 12.15 -14.33 6.79
CA GLU A 217 13.07 -15.32 7.36
C GLU A 217 13.32 -16.49 6.39
N THR A 218 12.28 -17.00 5.72
CA THR A 218 12.44 -18.07 4.72
C THR A 218 13.19 -17.61 3.48
N VAL A 219 12.92 -16.41 2.96
CA VAL A 219 13.68 -15.83 1.83
C VAL A 219 15.14 -15.62 2.22
N SER A 220 15.41 -15.12 3.43
CA SER A 220 16.78 -14.96 3.96
C SER A 220 17.52 -16.30 4.09
N ALA A 221 16.83 -17.34 4.57
CA ALA A 221 17.38 -18.69 4.66
C ALA A 221 17.68 -19.30 3.28
N MET A 222 16.79 -19.12 2.30
CA MET A 222 17.01 -19.56 0.91
C MET A 222 18.18 -18.83 0.24
N ALA A 223 18.34 -17.53 0.49
CA ALA A 223 19.47 -16.76 -0.02
C ALA A 223 20.79 -17.26 0.58
N SER A 224 20.82 -17.55 1.89
CA SER A 224 22.00 -18.09 2.57
C SER A 224 22.42 -19.45 2.00
N LEU A 225 21.46 -20.36 1.79
CA LEU A 225 21.72 -21.67 1.18
C LEU A 225 22.26 -21.55 -0.26
N SER A 226 21.81 -20.56 -1.02
CA SER A 226 22.28 -20.34 -2.40
C SER A 226 23.74 -19.85 -2.43
N VAL A 227 24.11 -19.00 -1.48
CA VAL A 227 25.49 -18.49 -1.31
C VAL A 227 26.43 -19.61 -0.86
N ASP A 228 25.99 -20.51 0.02
CA ASP A 228 26.78 -21.68 0.45
C ASP A 228 27.03 -22.67 -0.71
N VAL A 229 26.06 -22.81 -1.63
CA VAL A 229 26.23 -23.59 -2.86
C VAL A 229 27.26 -22.94 -3.79
N GLU A 230 27.22 -21.62 -4.00
CA GLU A 230 28.23 -20.94 -4.83
C GLU A 230 29.64 -20.97 -4.21
N GLN A 231 29.75 -20.84 -2.88
CA GLN A 231 31.03 -20.93 -2.19
C GLN A 231 31.63 -22.35 -2.27
N SER A 232 30.82 -23.39 -2.18
CA SER A 232 31.29 -24.78 -2.34
C SER A 232 31.79 -25.08 -3.76
N PHE A 233 31.14 -24.54 -4.80
CA PHE A 233 31.64 -24.66 -6.19
C PHE A 233 32.97 -23.91 -6.41
N SER A 234 33.16 -22.74 -5.81
CA SER A 234 34.41 -21.98 -5.95
C SER A 234 35.61 -22.61 -5.20
N GLN A 235 35.37 -23.38 -4.14
CA GLN A 235 36.41 -24.10 -3.40
C GLN A 235 36.86 -25.38 -4.10
N GLU A 236 35.99 -26.06 -4.87
CA GLU A 236 36.40 -27.24 -5.65
C GLU A 236 37.30 -26.87 -6.83
N ASP A 237 37.04 -25.76 -7.53
CA ASP A 237 37.86 -25.31 -8.68
C ASP A 237 39.27 -24.86 -8.27
N THR A 238 39.42 -24.30 -7.06
CA THR A 238 40.74 -23.91 -6.53
C THR A 238 41.58 -25.11 -6.07
N ALA A 239 40.93 -26.18 -5.61
CA ALA A 239 41.62 -27.42 -5.20
C ALA A 239 42.15 -28.24 -6.41
N VAL A 240 41.48 -28.18 -7.56
CA VAL A 240 41.94 -28.87 -8.79
C VAL A 240 43.16 -28.16 -9.41
N THR A 241 43.23 -26.83 -9.29
CA THR A 241 44.29 -26.03 -9.91
C THR A 241 45.65 -26.13 -9.17
N GLN A 242 45.66 -26.51 -7.88
CA GLN A 242 46.91 -26.68 -7.12
C GLN A 242 47.58 -28.06 -7.27
N ARG A 243 46.92 -29.07 -7.84
CA ARG A 243 47.52 -30.41 -8.03
C ARG A 243 48.39 -30.54 -9.28
N HIS A 244 48.51 -29.50 -10.11
CA HIS A 244 49.30 -29.54 -11.35
C HIS A 244 50.58 -28.69 -11.35
N ARG A 245 51.01 -28.16 -10.19
CA ARG A 245 52.21 -27.31 -10.08
C ARG A 245 53.37 -27.90 -9.27
N SER A 246 53.34 -29.19 -8.97
CA SER A 246 54.33 -29.87 -8.10
C SER A 246 55.09 -30.99 -8.81
N SER A 247 55.41 -30.83 -10.09
CA SER A 247 56.27 -31.75 -10.82
C SER A 247 56.90 -31.04 -12.03
N GLU A 248 57.98 -30.29 -11.77
CA GLU A 248 59.07 -29.99 -12.71
C GLU A 248 60.29 -29.50 -11.92
#